data_AF-A0A3D4HN81-F1
#
_entry.id   AF-A0A3D4HN81-F1
#
_cell.length_a   1.000
_cell.length_b   1.000
_cell.length_c   1.000
_cell.angle_alpha   90.00
_cell.angle_beta   90.00
_cell.angle_gamma   90.00
#
_symmetry.space_group_name_H-M   'P 1'
#
loop_
_entity.id
_entity.type
_entity.pdbx_description
1 polymer ?
#
loop_
_entity_poly.entity_id
_entity_poly.type
_entity_poly.pdbx_seq_one_letter_code
_entity_poly.pdbx_strand_id
1 'polypeptide(L)'
;MNVELIGKKLETLGRCISRLEQRKGTMNPELQDVIALDLEEGLQICIDMASTIILSDHSAPSPTSMPERFDILTMKKVLTPELAEGMKRSIELRNIFL
;
A
#
# COMPACT_ATOMS: atom_id res chain seq x y z
N MET A 1 -5.05 2.15 18.90
CA MET A 1 -4.52 2.58 17.58
C MET A 1 -3.64 3.80 17.76
N ASN A 2 -2.37 3.76 17.33
CA ASN A 2 -1.47 4.92 17.40
C ASN A 2 -1.65 5.79 16.14
N VAL A 3 -2.48 6.83 16.26
CA VAL A 3 -2.82 7.76 15.16
C VAL A 3 -1.58 8.49 14.63
N GLU A 4 -0.61 8.80 15.50
CA GLU A 4 0.62 9.48 15.12
C GLU A 4 1.49 8.60 14.20
N LEU A 5 1.57 7.29 14.50
CA LEU A 5 2.30 6.33 13.66
C LEU A 5 1.70 6.21 12.26
N ILE A 6 0.36 6.13 12.16
CA ILE A 6 -0.34 6.10 10.87
C ILE A 6 -0.14 7.42 10.13
N GLY A 7 -0.19 8.56 10.82
CA GLY A 7 0.07 9.87 10.22
C GLY A 7 1.47 9.96 9.59
N LYS A 8 2.51 9.49 10.27
CA LYS A 8 3.88 9.45 9.72
C LYS A 8 4.01 8.52 8.52
N LYS A 9 3.32 7.37 8.52
CA LYS A 9 3.27 6.47 7.36
C LYS A 9 2.55 7.12 6.17
N LEU A 10 1.47 7.85 6.40
CA LEU A 10 0.76 8.60 5.35
C LEU A 10 1.62 9.73 4.75
N GLU A 11 2.36 10.47 5.58
CA GLU A 11 3.30 11.49 5.09
C GLU A 11 4.40 10.87 4.23
N THR A 12 4.92 9.71 4.65
CA THR A 12 5.94 8.97 3.90
C THR A 12 5.40 8.44 2.58
N LEU A 13 4.18 7.90 2.57
CA LEU A 13 3.48 7.49 1.36
C LEU A 13 3.26 8.68 0.41
N GLY A 14 2.85 9.84 0.92
CA GLY A 14 2.70 11.06 0.11
C GLY A 14 4.00 11.49 -0.57
N ARG A 15 5.14 11.40 0.14
CA ARG A 15 6.46 11.67 -0.45
C ARG A 15 6.83 10.66 -1.53
N CYS A 16 6.56 9.37 -1.30
CA CYS A 16 6.75 8.31 -2.30
C CYS A 16 5.93 8.57 -3.58
N ILE A 17 4.64 8.89 -3.44
CA ILE A 17 3.77 9.22 -4.58
C ILE A 17 4.28 10.45 -5.34
N SER A 18 4.69 11.51 -4.63
CA SER A 18 5.25 12.71 -5.28
C SER A 18 6.50 12.40 -6.10
N ARG A 19 7.38 11.52 -5.61
CA ARG A 19 8.57 11.06 -6.35
C ARG A 19 8.19 10.27 -7.63
N LEU A 20 7.19 9.40 -7.53
CA LEU A 20 6.66 8.65 -8.68
C LEU A 20 6.08 9.58 -9.75
N GLU A 21 5.32 10.59 -9.34
CA GLU A 21 4.73 11.57 -10.25
C GLU A 21 5.80 12.39 -10.99
N GLN A 22 6.87 12.79 -10.30
CA GLN A 22 7.99 13.53 -10.90
C GLN A 22 8.75 12.74 -11.97
N ARG A 23 8.76 11.41 -11.88
CA ARG A 23 9.48 10.53 -12.81
C ARG A 23 8.58 9.85 -13.84
N LYS A 24 7.27 10.13 -13.81
CA LYS A 24 6.27 9.50 -14.67
C LYS A 24 6.61 9.68 -16.16
N GLY A 25 6.57 8.59 -16.91
CA GLY A 25 6.78 8.61 -18.37
C GLY A 25 8.24 8.69 -18.81
N THR A 26 9.19 8.59 -17.88
CA THR A 26 10.61 8.47 -18.26
C THR A 26 10.89 7.15 -18.99
N MET A 27 11.69 7.25 -20.05
CA MET A 27 12.22 6.10 -20.78
C MET A 27 13.69 5.81 -20.43
N ASN A 28 14.27 6.53 -19.47
CA ASN A 28 15.61 6.24 -18.96
C ASN A 28 15.56 4.97 -18.10
N PRO A 29 16.31 3.90 -18.46
CA PRO A 29 16.31 2.64 -17.72
C PRO A 29 16.63 2.77 -16.22
N GLU A 30 17.64 3.57 -15.88
CA GLU A 30 18.07 3.78 -14.48
C GLU A 30 16.95 4.44 -13.66
N LEU A 31 16.20 5.35 -14.27
CA LEU A 31 15.05 5.98 -13.62
C LEU A 31 13.85 5.05 -13.54
N GLN A 32 13.71 4.08 -14.45
CA GLN A 32 12.67 3.06 -14.38
C GLN A 32 12.90 2.11 -13.20
N ASP A 33 14.15 1.73 -12.91
CA ASP A 33 14.49 0.94 -11.72
C ASP A 33 14.14 1.70 -10.44
N VAL A 34 14.43 3.01 -10.40
CA VAL A 34 14.05 3.87 -9.26
C VAL A 34 12.53 3.95 -9.10
N ILE A 35 11.76 4.03 -10.20
CA ILE A 35 10.30 3.99 -10.16
C ILE A 35 9.80 2.66 -9.61
N ALA A 36 10.38 1.54 -10.05
CA ALA A 36 10.03 0.20 -9.57
C ALA A 36 10.23 0.10 -8.04
N LEU A 37 11.37 0.59 -7.54
CA LEU A 37 11.67 0.64 -6.11
C LEU A 37 10.69 1.55 -5.34
N ASP A 38 10.41 2.75 -5.85
CA ASP A 38 9.45 3.67 -5.24
C ASP A 38 8.04 3.03 -5.19
N LEU A 39 7.62 2.32 -6.24
CA LEU A 39 6.33 1.60 -6.28
C LEU A 39 6.27 0.48 -5.23
N GLU A 40 7.34 -0.31 -5.10
CA GLU A 40 7.43 -1.37 -4.10
C GLU A 40 7.38 -0.79 -2.69
N GLU A 41 8.13 0.28 -2.41
CA GLU A 41 8.15 0.95 -1.11
C GLU A 41 6.75 1.50 -0.76
N GLY A 42 6.09 2.18 -1.70
CA GLY A 42 4.75 2.73 -1.50
C GLY A 42 3.72 1.63 -1.20
N LEU A 43 3.77 0.52 -1.94
CA LEU A 43 2.88 -0.61 -1.72
C LEU A 43 3.12 -1.28 -0.36
N GLN A 44 4.38 -1.44 0.05
CA GLN A 44 4.72 -2.01 1.35
C GLN A 44 4.22 -1.12 2.50
N ILE A 45 4.33 0.20 2.38
CA ILE A 45 3.77 1.14 3.36
C ILE A 45 2.25 0.92 3.52
N CYS A 46 1.52 0.75 2.42
CA CYS A 46 0.09 0.46 2.46
C CYS A 46 -0.23 -0.87 3.15
N ILE A 47 0.53 -1.93 2.87
CA ILE A 47 0.37 -3.25 3.50
C ILE A 47 0.63 -3.20 5.01
N ASP A 48 1.67 -2.48 5.43
CA ASP A 48 2.01 -2.29 6.84
C ASP A 48 0.93 -1.52 7.58
N MET A 49 0.41 -0.44 6.96
CA MET A 49 -0.69 0.34 7.53
C MET A 49 -1.93 -0.54 7.69
N ALA A 50 -2.28 -1.33 6.68
CA ALA A 50 -3.41 -2.24 6.76
C ALA A 50 -3.24 -3.25 7.91
N SER A 51 -2.05 -3.82 8.05
CA SER A 51 -1.73 -4.73 9.17
C SER A 51 -1.86 -4.02 10.52
N THR A 52 -1.35 -2.79 10.64
CA THR A 52 -1.42 -2.01 11.88
C THR A 52 -2.86 -1.70 12.28
N ILE A 53 -3.72 -1.37 11.30
CA ILE A 53 -5.14 -1.08 11.53
C ILE A 53 -5.86 -2.36 11.97
N ILE A 54 -5.66 -3.48 11.27
CA ILE A 54 -6.28 -4.77 11.60
C ILE A 54 -5.87 -5.22 13.01
N LEU A 55 -4.58 -5.18 13.34
CA LEU A 55 -4.06 -5.57 14.65
C LEU A 55 -4.57 -4.67 15.79
N SER A 56 -5.02 -3.45 15.47
CA SER A 56 -5.62 -2.54 16.45
C SER A 56 -7.09 -2.85 16.74
N ASP A 57 -7.75 -3.69 15.94
CA ASP A 57 -9.14 -4.13 16.15
C ASP A 57 -9.16 -5.59 16.63
N HIS A 58 -9.39 -5.79 17.93
CA HIS A 58 -9.45 -7.13 18.55
C HIS A 58 -10.55 -8.05 17.98
N SER A 59 -11.52 -7.49 17.25
CA SER A 59 -12.58 -8.26 16.60
C SER A 59 -12.30 -8.56 15.12
N ALA A 60 -11.17 -8.10 14.59
CA ALA A 60 -10.79 -8.39 13.21
C ALA A 60 -10.16 -9.79 13.10
N PRO A 61 -10.49 -10.55 12.04
CA PRO A 61 -9.80 -11.82 11.78
C PRO A 61 -8.33 -11.57 11.43
N SER A 62 -7.48 -12.54 11.72
CA SER A 62 -6.08 -12.50 11.28
C SER A 62 -6.00 -12.76 9.78
N PRO A 63 -5.36 -11.89 8.97
CA PRO A 63 -5.19 -12.11 7.54
C PRO A 63 -4.25 -13.29 7.29
N THR A 64 -4.61 -14.15 6.34
CA THR A 64 -3.83 -15.29 5.85
C THR A 64 -3.00 -14.94 4.61
N SER A 65 -3.30 -13.82 3.94
CA SER A 65 -2.56 -13.33 2.77
C SER A 65 -2.46 -11.80 2.73
N MET A 66 -1.60 -11.27 1.85
CA MET A 66 -1.49 -9.81 1.67
C MET A 66 -2.77 -9.18 1.09
N PRO A 67 -3.38 -9.74 0.02
CA PRO A 67 -4.62 -9.19 -0.53
C PRO A 67 -5.77 -9.18 0.48
N GLU A 68 -5.90 -10.24 1.29
CA GLU A 68 -6.97 -10.39 2.27
C GLU A 68 -7.02 -9.26 3.30
N ARG A 69 -5.89 -8.60 3.59
CA ARG A 69 -5.87 -7.41 4.47
C ARG A 69 -6.84 -6.34 3.97
N PHE A 70 -6.89 -6.12 2.66
CA PHE A 70 -7.75 -5.11 2.05
C PHE A 70 -9.22 -5.56 2.01
N ASP A 71 -9.50 -6.87 1.94
CA ASP A 71 -10.85 -7.41 2.11
C ASP A 71 -11.36 -7.20 3.54
N ILE A 72 -10.52 -7.46 4.54
CA ILE A 72 -10.83 -7.21 5.96
C ILE A 72 -11.12 -5.72 6.19
N LEU A 73 -10.30 -4.82 5.66
CA LEU A 73 -10.52 -3.38 5.79
C LEU A 73 -11.80 -2.90 5.10
N THR A 74 -12.19 -3.52 3.97
CA THR A 74 -13.47 -3.25 3.30
C THR A 74 -14.65 -3.72 4.15
N MET A 75 -14.57 -4.94 4.70
CA MET A 75 -15.58 -5.48 5.62
C MET A 75 -15.78 -4.58 6.84
N LYS A 76 -14.69 -3.99 7.36
CA LYS A 76 -14.70 -3.05 8.49
C LYS A 76 -15.05 -1.61 8.08
N LYS A 77 -15.39 -1.36 6.80
CA LYS A 77 -15.74 -0.05 6.23
C LYS A 77 -14.63 1.02 6.38
N VAL A 78 -13.38 0.58 6.49
CA VAL A 78 -12.20 1.47 6.52
C VAL A 78 -11.82 1.91 5.11
N LEU A 79 -11.97 1.01 4.13
CA LEU A 79 -11.71 1.29 2.71
C LEU A 79 -12.99 1.08 1.90
N THR A 80 -13.08 1.78 0.78
CA THR A 80 -14.09 1.48 -0.23
C THR A 80 -13.70 0.21 -1.00
N PRO A 81 -14.67 -0.55 -1.54
CA PRO A 81 -14.40 -1.74 -2.34
C PRO A 81 -13.48 -1.45 -3.54
N GLU A 82 -13.64 -0.29 -4.18
CA GLU A 82 -12.86 0.10 -5.36
C GLU A 82 -11.38 0.29 -5.01
N LEU A 83 -11.09 0.94 -3.88
CA LEU A 83 -9.73 1.15 -3.41
C LEU A 83 -9.08 -0.17 -2.98
N ALA A 84 -9.82 -1.01 -2.27
CA ALA A 84 -9.33 -2.32 -1.86
C ALA A 84 -8.97 -3.20 -3.07
N GLU A 85 -9.83 -3.22 -4.09
CA GLU A 85 -9.56 -3.92 -5.34
C GLU A 85 -8.32 -3.39 -6.06
N GLY A 86 -8.15 -2.06 -6.12
CA GLY A 86 -6.94 -1.44 -6.66
C GLY A 86 -5.67 -1.90 -5.94
N MET A 87 -5.69 -1.92 -4.60
CA MET A 87 -4.56 -2.38 -3.80
C MET A 87 -4.22 -3.85 -4.02
N LYS A 88 -5.23 -4.72 -4.12
CA LYS A 88 -5.03 -6.15 -4.40
C LYS A 88 -4.36 -6.36 -5.76
N ARG A 89 -4.80 -5.66 -6.80
CA ARG A 89 -4.16 -5.70 -8.13
C ARG A 89 -2.73 -5.18 -8.11
N SER A 90 -2.42 -4.16 -7.30
CA SER A 90 -1.05 -3.69 -7.14
C SER A 90 -0.14 -4.74 -6.50
N ILE A 91 -0.66 -5.55 -5.56
CA ILE A 91 0.08 -6.69 -4.98
C ILE A 91 0.36 -7.76 -6.04
N GLU A 92 -0.63 -8.09 -6.86
CA GLU A 92 -0.46 -9.04 -7.96
C GLU A 92 0.56 -8.55 -8.98
N LEU A 93 0.52 -7.25 -9.34
CA LEU A 93 1.48 -6.63 -10.24
C LEU A 93 2.90 -6.75 -9.70
N ARG A 94 3.11 -6.48 -8.41
CA ARG A 94 4.41 -6.66 -7.75
C ARG A 94 4.92 -8.08 -8.01
N ASN A 95 4.13 -9.10 -7.69
CA ASN A 95 4.57 -10.50 -7.83
C ASN A 95 4.96 -10.92 -9.27
N ILE A 96 4.55 -10.17 -10.29
CA ILE A 96 4.85 -10.46 -11.71
C ILE A 96 6.05 -9.66 -12.21
N PHE A 97 6.17 -8.40 -11.80
CA PHE A 97 7.07 -7.43 -12.44
C PHE A 97 8.13 -6.81 -11.52
N LEU A 98 7.99 -6.93 -10.20
CA LEU A 98 8.84 -6.30 -9.18
C LEU A 98 9.41 -7.38 -8.25
#